data_AF-A0A3C0NRW6-F1
#
_entry.id   AF-A0A3C0NRW6-F1
#
_cell.length_a   1.000
_cell.length_b   1.000
_cell.length_c   1.000
_cell.angle_alpha   90.00
_cell.angle_beta   90.00
_cell.angle_gamma   90.00
#
_symmetry.space_group_name_H-M   'P 1'
#
loop_
_entity.id
_entity.type
_entity.pdbx_description
1 polymer ?
#
loop_
_entity_poly.entity_id
_entity_poly.type
_entity_poly.pdbx_seq_one_letter_code
_entity_poly.pdbx_strand_id
1 'polypeptide(L)'
;KPLKSDPENGPFTGPEIKKVKVLETSKSAVFVRGGLAELGGVISTRVYRYKDELVFQPRYEASYEKLFGVAAIPPEAVFTGIELYGKEIVKIQHPNLAYCYKLDRRYFEKETGQTLIDVIKAFPNDEFLGYWLYFEPSNNRPVVSLHDNSEFFLLEANKTPDQKCFTLIELEKKDGNKTTYEYLEKSPPLERKPFKFSLEREIKRQIGSAKTFEKLNVDVLGNLFNEN
;
A
#
# COMPACT_ATOMS: atom_id res chain seq x y z
N LYS A 1 3.40 -22.25 -49.33
CA LYS A 1 3.73 -21.55 -50.60
C LYS A 1 3.74 -20.06 -50.31
N PRO A 2 4.81 -19.30 -50.61
CA PRO A 2 4.77 -17.85 -50.48
C PRO A 2 3.76 -17.28 -51.49
N LEU A 3 3.03 -16.25 -51.08
CA LEU A 3 2.15 -15.48 -51.96
C LEU A 3 3.03 -14.85 -53.06
N LYS A 4 2.67 -15.05 -54.32
CA LYS A 4 3.33 -14.40 -55.46
C LYS A 4 3.12 -12.88 -55.31
N SER A 5 4.21 -12.12 -55.38
CA SER A 5 4.16 -10.66 -55.46
C SER A 5 3.41 -10.26 -56.72
N ASP A 6 2.42 -9.38 -56.57
CA ASP A 6 1.75 -8.69 -57.66
C ASP A 6 2.77 -7.75 -58.35
N PRO A 7 3.04 -7.86 -59.67
CA PRO A 7 4.08 -7.08 -60.32
C PRO A 7 3.71 -5.60 -60.55
N GLU A 8 2.46 -5.18 -60.33
CA GLU A 8 2.03 -3.78 -60.46
C GLU A 8 2.04 -2.99 -59.15
N ASN A 9 2.10 -3.68 -58.00
CA ASN A 9 2.21 -3.07 -56.69
C ASN A 9 3.37 -3.76 -55.98
N GLY A 10 4.50 -3.05 -55.82
CA GLY A 10 5.75 -3.54 -55.20
C GLY A 10 5.54 -4.31 -53.88
N PRO A 11 6.59 -4.95 -53.34
CA PRO A 11 6.45 -5.93 -52.24
C PRO A 11 5.52 -5.39 -51.17
N PHE A 12 4.45 -6.16 -50.86
CA PHE A 12 3.41 -5.80 -49.88
C PHE A 12 4.08 -5.34 -48.59
N THR A 13 4.27 -4.02 -48.46
CA THR A 13 4.79 -3.39 -47.26
C THR A 13 3.56 -3.02 -46.46
N GLY A 14 2.99 -4.04 -45.81
CA GLY A 14 1.97 -3.80 -44.79
C GLY A 14 2.48 -2.73 -43.82
N PRO A 15 1.61 -1.86 -43.29
CA PRO A 15 2.02 -0.78 -42.40
C PRO A 15 2.82 -1.35 -41.23
N GLU A 16 3.93 -0.70 -40.91
CA GLU A 16 4.80 -1.10 -39.82
C GLU A 16 4.03 -1.09 -38.49
N ILE A 17 3.91 -2.26 -37.86
CA ILE A 17 3.26 -2.36 -36.54
C ILE A 17 4.21 -1.78 -35.50
N LYS A 18 4.01 -0.51 -35.14
CA LYS A 18 4.84 0.17 -34.12
C LYS A 18 4.46 -0.19 -32.70
N LYS A 19 3.22 -0.61 -32.46
CA LYS A 19 2.70 -0.94 -31.12
C LYS A 19 1.68 -2.06 -31.22
N VAL A 20 1.88 -3.10 -30.41
CA VAL A 20 0.87 -4.13 -30.12
C VAL A 20 0.31 -3.81 -28.74
N LYS A 21 -0.99 -3.49 -28.66
CA LYS A 21 -1.65 -3.30 -27.37
C LYS A 21 -1.93 -4.67 -26.77
N VAL A 22 -1.08 -5.09 -25.85
CA VAL A 22 -1.38 -6.25 -25.00
C VAL A 22 -2.54 -5.86 -24.08
N LEU A 23 -3.61 -6.62 -24.10
CA LEU A 23 -4.70 -6.45 -23.14
C LEU A 23 -4.17 -6.87 -21.76
N GLU A 24 -3.80 -5.90 -20.92
CA GLU A 24 -3.67 -6.15 -19.47
C GLU A 24 -5.06 -6.55 -18.96
N THR A 25 -5.24 -7.84 -18.65
CA THR A 25 -6.54 -8.42 -18.26
C THR A 25 -6.80 -8.44 -16.75
N SER A 26 -6.14 -7.58 -15.96
CA SER A 26 -6.16 -7.69 -14.49
C SER A 26 -6.46 -6.40 -13.73
N LYS A 27 -7.05 -5.38 -14.37
CA LYS A 27 -7.41 -4.14 -13.69
C LYS A 27 -8.91 -3.92 -13.66
N SER A 28 -9.42 -3.66 -12.46
CA SER A 28 -10.76 -3.12 -12.25
C SER A 28 -10.92 -1.81 -13.06
N ALA A 29 -12.10 -1.58 -13.66
CA ALA A 29 -12.29 -0.54 -14.67
C ALA A 29 -13.71 0.04 -14.66
N VAL A 30 -13.93 1.10 -15.42
CA VAL A 30 -15.25 1.70 -15.70
C VAL A 30 -15.62 1.50 -17.16
N PHE A 31 -16.86 1.05 -17.42
CA PHE A 31 -17.43 1.03 -18.75
C PHE A 31 -17.68 2.45 -19.26
N VAL A 32 -17.07 2.77 -20.40
CA VAL A 32 -17.27 4.03 -21.13
C VAL A 32 -17.67 3.72 -22.58
N ARG A 33 -18.22 4.71 -23.29
CA ARG A 33 -18.58 4.54 -24.70
C ARG A 33 -17.32 4.22 -25.51
N GLY A 34 -17.19 2.98 -25.96
CA GLY A 34 -16.06 2.50 -26.76
C GLY A 34 -15.00 1.68 -26.00
N GLY A 35 -15.22 1.34 -24.73
CA GLY A 35 -14.33 0.40 -24.03
C GLY A 35 -14.30 0.55 -22.51
N LEU A 36 -13.11 0.31 -21.94
CA LEU A 36 -12.83 0.38 -20.51
C LEU A 36 -11.92 1.58 -20.22
N ALA A 37 -12.23 2.32 -19.17
CA ALA A 37 -11.42 3.40 -18.61
C ALA A 37 -10.97 3.05 -17.18
N GLU A 38 -9.98 3.78 -16.65
CA GLU A 38 -9.54 3.64 -15.26
C GLU A 38 -10.65 4.08 -14.29
N LEU A 39 -10.67 3.48 -13.09
CA LEU A 39 -11.69 3.69 -12.06
C LEU A 39 -11.78 5.12 -11.48
N GLY A 40 -10.76 5.94 -11.69
CA GLY A 40 -10.60 7.19 -10.95
C GLY A 40 -10.27 6.96 -9.48
N GLY A 41 -10.34 8.02 -8.68
CA GLY A 41 -10.05 7.97 -7.25
C GLY A 41 -11.17 7.30 -6.44
N VAL A 42 -10.81 6.65 -5.33
CA VAL A 42 -11.77 6.17 -4.33
C VAL A 42 -12.29 7.37 -3.54
N ILE A 43 -13.60 7.60 -3.54
CA ILE A 43 -14.28 8.68 -2.81
C ILE A 43 -14.44 8.32 -1.33
N SER A 44 -14.93 7.10 -1.10
CA SER A 44 -15.16 6.58 0.24
C SER A 44 -14.94 5.07 0.28
N THR A 45 -14.81 4.51 1.47
CA THR A 45 -14.71 3.06 1.68
C THR A 45 -15.68 2.64 2.77
N ARG A 46 -16.64 1.78 2.43
CA ARG A 46 -17.52 1.17 3.43
C ARG A 46 -16.87 -0.07 4.03
N VAL A 47 -16.98 -0.21 5.34
CA VAL A 47 -16.40 -1.33 6.08
C VAL A 47 -17.51 -2.30 6.48
N TYR A 48 -17.33 -3.56 6.14
CA TYR A 48 -18.22 -4.66 6.48
C TYR A 48 -17.49 -5.66 7.36
N ARG A 49 -18.25 -6.42 8.15
CA ARG A 49 -17.78 -7.59 8.87
C ARG A 49 -18.32 -8.84 8.18
N TYR A 50 -17.42 -9.76 7.81
CA TYR A 50 -17.79 -11.07 7.30
C TYR A 50 -17.00 -12.12 8.08
N LYS A 51 -17.71 -12.92 8.90
CA LYS A 51 -17.08 -13.81 9.89
C LYS A 51 -16.15 -12.99 10.79
N ASP A 52 -14.90 -13.42 10.96
CA ASP A 52 -13.90 -12.76 11.79
C ASP A 52 -13.08 -11.69 11.03
N GLU A 53 -13.44 -11.37 9.79
CA GLU A 53 -12.68 -10.47 8.92
C GLU A 53 -13.45 -9.17 8.58
N LEU A 54 -12.69 -8.10 8.44
CA LEU A 54 -13.11 -6.84 7.83
C LEU A 54 -12.99 -6.94 6.32
N VAL A 55 -14.06 -6.54 5.64
CA VAL A 55 -14.12 -6.44 4.18
C VAL A 55 -14.36 -4.98 3.81
N PHE A 56 -13.55 -4.48 2.88
CA PHE A 56 -13.57 -3.06 2.48
C PHE A 56 -14.20 -2.94 1.09
N GLN A 57 -15.25 -2.13 0.99
CA GLN A 57 -15.90 -1.80 -0.27
C GLN A 57 -15.50 -0.40 -0.71
N PRO A 58 -14.59 -0.24 -1.68
CA PRO A 58 -14.30 1.07 -2.24
C PRO A 58 -15.51 1.60 -3.03
N ARG A 59 -15.74 2.90 -2.94
CA ARG A 59 -16.72 3.63 -3.74
C ARG A 59 -16.01 4.61 -4.66
N TYR A 60 -16.37 4.60 -5.93
CA TYR A 60 -15.80 5.46 -6.97
C TYR A 60 -16.83 6.51 -7.42
N GLU A 61 -16.38 7.49 -8.21
CA GLU A 61 -17.28 8.46 -8.87
C GLU A 61 -18.24 7.80 -9.85
N ALA A 62 -17.78 6.76 -10.54
CA ALA A 62 -18.64 5.97 -11.41
C ALA A 62 -19.65 5.13 -10.61
N SER A 63 -20.88 5.03 -11.13
CA SER A 63 -21.92 4.18 -10.55
C SER A 63 -21.51 2.71 -10.60
N TYR A 64 -21.94 1.92 -9.60
CA TYR A 64 -21.62 0.48 -9.48
C TYR A 64 -21.94 -0.31 -10.76
N GLU A 65 -23.02 0.02 -11.46
CA GLU A 65 -23.44 -0.60 -12.72
C GLU A 65 -22.41 -0.43 -13.85
N LYS A 66 -21.57 0.60 -13.77
CA LYS A 66 -20.51 0.86 -14.75
C LYS A 66 -19.18 0.28 -14.32
N LEU A 67 -19.06 -0.27 -13.10
CA LEU A 67 -17.81 -0.82 -12.61
C LEU A 67 -17.63 -2.26 -13.10
N PHE A 68 -16.40 -2.61 -13.43
CA PHE A 68 -15.99 -3.94 -13.84
C PHE A 68 -14.81 -4.42 -12.99
N GLY A 69 -14.82 -5.70 -12.59
CA GLY A 69 -13.70 -6.33 -11.90
C GLY A 69 -13.40 -5.76 -10.52
N VAL A 70 -14.34 -5.06 -9.88
CA VAL A 70 -14.22 -4.62 -8.48
C VAL A 70 -14.62 -5.77 -7.56
N ALA A 71 -13.91 -5.92 -6.44
CA ALA A 71 -14.23 -6.95 -5.45
C ALA A 71 -15.68 -6.83 -4.97
N ALA A 72 -16.43 -7.93 -5.08
CA ALA A 72 -17.79 -8.02 -4.57
C ALA A 72 -17.76 -8.25 -3.05
N ILE A 73 -18.68 -7.60 -2.33
CA ILE A 73 -18.88 -7.85 -0.91
C ILE A 73 -19.70 -9.15 -0.76
N PRO A 74 -19.27 -10.09 0.12
CA PRO A 74 -20.04 -11.29 0.37
C PRO A 74 -21.48 -10.94 0.79
N PRO A 75 -22.51 -11.66 0.29
CA PRO A 75 -23.91 -11.33 0.60
C PRO A 75 -24.24 -11.34 2.09
N GLU A 76 -23.53 -12.15 2.88
CA GLU A 76 -23.73 -12.27 4.33
C GLU A 76 -22.87 -11.30 5.14
N ALA A 77 -22.08 -10.44 4.49
CA ALA A 77 -21.29 -9.43 5.17
C ALA A 77 -22.20 -8.33 5.74
N VAL A 78 -22.00 -7.99 7.02
CA VAL A 78 -22.81 -7.00 7.73
C VAL A 78 -22.09 -5.66 7.72
N PHE A 79 -22.78 -4.59 7.31
CA PHE A 79 -22.22 -3.24 7.37
C PHE A 79 -21.92 -2.85 8.82
N THR A 80 -20.72 -2.34 9.08
CA THR A 80 -20.27 -2.00 10.44
C THR A 80 -20.77 -0.64 10.94
N GLY A 81 -21.46 0.13 10.09
CA GLY A 81 -21.75 1.55 10.36
C GLY A 81 -20.64 2.50 9.90
N ILE A 82 -19.45 1.99 9.59
CA ILE A 82 -18.29 2.80 9.25
C ILE A 82 -18.19 3.02 7.73
N GLU A 83 -18.30 4.28 7.31
CA GLU A 83 -17.91 4.75 5.98
C GLU A 83 -16.76 5.75 6.12
N LEU A 84 -15.66 5.45 5.42
CA LEU A 84 -14.39 6.17 5.52
C LEU A 84 -14.19 7.13 4.36
N TYR A 85 -13.86 8.37 4.68
CA TYR A 85 -13.44 9.39 3.72
C TYR A 85 -11.96 9.73 3.92
N GLY A 86 -11.35 10.34 2.89
CA GLY A 86 -9.94 10.74 2.97
C GLY A 86 -9.67 11.67 4.17
N LYS A 87 -8.60 11.37 4.91
CA LYS A 87 -8.10 12.06 6.11
C LYS A 87 -8.94 11.89 7.38
N GLU A 88 -9.88 10.94 7.42
CA GLU A 88 -10.54 10.60 8.68
C GLU A 88 -9.59 9.91 9.67
N ILE A 89 -9.83 10.08 10.96
CA ILE A 89 -9.00 9.46 11.99
C ILE A 89 -9.49 8.05 12.25
N VAL A 90 -8.57 7.11 12.18
CA VAL A 90 -8.85 5.70 12.44
C VAL A 90 -7.92 5.14 13.49
N LYS A 91 -8.47 4.22 14.27
CA LYS A 91 -7.73 3.39 15.21
C LYS A 91 -7.81 1.94 14.77
N ILE A 92 -6.66 1.29 14.64
CA ILE A 92 -6.56 -0.07 14.09
C ILE A 92 -5.66 -0.90 14.99
N GLN A 93 -6.16 -2.02 15.51
CA GLN A 93 -5.32 -3.00 16.19
C GLN A 93 -5.12 -4.24 15.31
N HIS A 94 -3.89 -4.42 14.80
CA HIS A 94 -3.57 -5.52 13.89
C HIS A 94 -2.10 -5.94 13.98
N PRO A 95 -1.77 -7.24 14.15
CA PRO A 95 -0.39 -7.74 14.25
C PRO A 95 0.55 -7.30 13.11
N ASN A 96 0.06 -7.20 11.87
CA ASN A 96 0.85 -6.66 10.73
C ASN A 96 1.36 -5.23 10.92
N LEU A 97 0.82 -4.45 11.86
CA LEU A 97 1.33 -3.13 12.20
C LEU A 97 2.60 -3.22 13.07
N ALA A 98 2.87 -4.38 13.68
CA ALA A 98 4.08 -4.65 14.45
C ALA A 98 5.38 -4.45 13.63
N TYR A 99 5.28 -4.56 12.30
CA TYR A 99 6.39 -4.51 11.36
C TYR A 99 6.73 -3.08 10.89
N CYS A 100 6.18 -2.06 11.54
CA CYS A 100 6.44 -0.65 11.24
C CYS A 100 7.40 -0.07 12.30
N TYR A 101 8.47 0.57 11.84
CA TYR A 101 9.47 1.19 12.70
C TYR A 101 9.58 2.67 12.36
N LYS A 102 9.61 3.54 13.38
CA LYS A 102 9.82 4.97 13.20
C LYS A 102 11.28 5.32 13.45
N LEU A 103 11.74 6.37 12.78
CA LEU A 103 13.05 6.95 13.00
C LEU A 103 13.18 7.42 14.45
N ASP A 104 14.25 6.98 15.15
CA ASP A 104 14.66 7.54 16.43
C ASP A 104 15.85 8.49 16.21
N ARG A 105 16.89 8.01 15.52
CA ARG A 105 18.10 8.80 15.24
C ARG A 105 18.75 8.40 13.92
N ARG A 106 19.33 9.37 13.22
CA ARG A 106 20.21 9.15 12.05
C ARG A 106 21.57 9.78 12.32
N TYR A 107 22.65 9.05 12.05
CA TYR A 107 24.02 9.53 12.30
C TYR A 107 25.05 8.83 11.40
N PHE A 108 26.21 9.46 11.23
CA PHE A 108 27.32 8.92 10.44
C PHE A 108 28.38 8.28 11.36
N GLU A 109 28.69 7.01 11.15
CA GLU A 109 29.72 6.26 11.89
C GLU A 109 31.06 6.39 11.18
N LYS A 110 31.98 7.16 11.78
CA LYS A 110 33.28 7.48 11.17
C LYS A 110 34.18 6.28 10.95
N GLU A 111 34.12 5.27 11.81
CA GLU A 111 34.99 4.08 11.77
C GLU A 111 34.69 3.20 10.56
N THR A 112 33.40 3.03 10.23
CA THR A 112 32.94 2.20 9.12
C THR A 112 32.65 3.02 7.86
N GLY A 113 32.52 4.35 7.98
CA GLY A 113 32.12 5.24 6.90
C GLY A 113 30.65 5.09 6.51
N GLN A 114 29.80 4.57 7.39
CA GLN A 114 28.41 4.25 7.10
C GLN A 114 27.43 5.24 7.74
N THR A 115 26.32 5.53 7.05
CA THR A 115 25.16 6.18 7.66
C THR A 115 24.32 5.13 8.37
N LEU A 116 24.14 5.31 9.67
CA LEU A 116 23.34 4.45 10.54
C LEU A 116 22.05 5.14 10.95
N ILE A 117 21.01 4.34 11.10
CA ILE A 117 19.66 4.79 11.43
C ILE A 117 19.12 3.89 12.53
N ASP A 118 19.00 4.44 13.74
CA ASP A 118 18.30 3.75 14.81
C ASP A 118 16.80 3.95 14.63
N VAL A 119 16.07 2.84 14.67
CA VAL A 119 14.63 2.80 14.50
C VAL A 119 13.99 1.99 15.62
N ILE A 120 12.81 2.43 16.05
CA ILE A 120 12.04 1.81 17.14
C ILE A 120 10.66 1.43 16.65
N LYS A 121 10.07 0.39 17.23
CA LYS A 121 8.72 -0.05 16.88
C LYS A 121 7.74 1.13 16.97
N ALA A 122 7.03 1.39 15.87
CA ALA A 122 6.13 2.53 15.75
C ALA A 122 4.88 2.41 16.63
N PHE A 123 4.34 1.19 16.72
CA PHE A 123 3.06 0.90 17.36
C PHE A 123 3.27 -0.15 18.47
N PRO A 124 3.58 0.27 19.70
CA PRO A 124 3.55 -0.62 20.84
C PRO A 124 2.16 -1.28 20.94
N ASN A 125 2.10 -2.60 21.13
CA ASN A 125 0.85 -3.40 21.17
C ASN A 125 0.05 -3.45 19.86
N ASP A 126 0.70 -3.16 18.73
CA ASP A 126 0.15 -3.32 17.38
C ASP A 126 -1.08 -2.44 17.12
N GLU A 127 -1.16 -1.31 17.84
CA GLU A 127 -2.24 -0.33 17.77
C GLU A 127 -1.77 0.92 17.03
N PHE A 128 -2.39 1.18 15.88
CA PHE A 128 -2.20 2.38 15.07
C PHE A 128 -3.29 3.40 15.39
N LEU A 129 -2.89 4.68 15.46
CA LEU A 129 -3.77 5.84 15.47
C LEU A 129 -3.23 6.86 14.46
N GLY A 130 -4.05 7.21 13.47
CA GLY A 130 -3.65 8.15 12.43
C GLY A 130 -4.74 8.37 11.38
N TYR A 131 -4.34 8.81 10.20
CA TYR A 131 -5.26 9.20 9.14
C TYR A 131 -5.47 8.06 8.13
N TRP A 132 -6.73 7.80 7.81
CA TRP A 132 -7.13 7.05 6.63
C TRP A 132 -6.84 7.86 5.37
N LEU A 133 -6.21 7.25 4.37
CA LEU A 133 -6.00 7.90 3.07
C LEU A 133 -6.96 7.32 2.04
N TYR A 134 -6.84 6.03 1.74
CA TYR A 134 -7.68 5.31 0.78
C TYR A 134 -7.54 3.79 0.97
N PHE A 135 -8.38 3.01 0.28
CA PHE A 135 -8.23 1.56 0.18
C PHE A 135 -7.67 1.18 -1.20
N GLU A 136 -6.66 0.31 -1.24
CA GLU A 136 -6.09 -0.24 -2.47
C GLU A 136 -6.65 -1.64 -2.75
N PRO A 137 -7.65 -1.79 -3.64
CA PRO A 137 -8.39 -3.05 -3.78
C PRO A 137 -7.54 -4.16 -4.39
N SER A 138 -6.66 -3.82 -5.33
CA SER A 138 -5.80 -4.77 -6.04
C SER A 138 -4.90 -5.58 -5.10
N ASN A 139 -4.56 -5.02 -3.93
CA ASN A 139 -3.71 -5.65 -2.92
C ASN A 139 -4.44 -5.96 -1.61
N ASN A 140 -5.76 -5.72 -1.57
CA ASN A 140 -6.63 -5.87 -0.40
C ASN A 140 -6.04 -5.21 0.87
N ARG A 141 -5.57 -3.97 0.76
CA ARG A 141 -4.94 -3.28 1.88
C ARG A 141 -5.38 -1.82 1.99
N PRO A 142 -5.71 -1.34 3.20
CA PRO A 142 -5.81 0.09 3.44
C PRO A 142 -4.46 0.77 3.30
N VAL A 143 -4.55 2.08 3.06
CA VAL A 143 -3.42 2.99 3.07
C VAL A 143 -3.71 4.05 4.12
N VAL A 144 -2.84 4.12 5.13
CA VAL A 144 -2.96 5.04 6.26
C VAL A 144 -1.64 5.80 6.48
N SER A 145 -1.69 6.95 7.12
CA SER A 145 -0.50 7.74 7.48
C SER A 145 -0.57 8.22 8.92
N LEU A 146 0.59 8.53 9.51
CA LEU A 146 0.60 9.23 10.78
C LEU A 146 0.09 10.66 10.66
N HIS A 147 -0.27 11.21 11.81
CA HIS A 147 -0.69 12.59 11.95
C HIS A 147 0.43 13.60 11.66
N ASP A 148 1.68 13.22 11.94
CA ASP A 148 2.88 14.04 11.73
C ASP A 148 3.51 13.83 10.35
N ASN A 149 2.96 12.92 9.53
CA ASN A 149 3.49 12.54 8.23
C ASN A 149 4.96 12.09 8.28
N SER A 150 5.40 11.56 9.42
CA SER A 150 6.78 11.10 9.60
C SER A 150 7.08 9.85 8.78
N GLU A 151 8.36 9.68 8.46
CA GLU A 151 8.84 8.55 7.67
C GLU A 151 8.93 7.27 8.52
N PHE A 152 8.65 6.15 7.87
CA PHE A 152 8.67 4.83 8.46
C PHE A 152 9.56 3.86 7.70
N PHE A 153 10.12 2.92 8.45
CA PHE A 153 10.80 1.76 7.92
C PHE A 153 9.88 0.55 8.06
N LEU A 154 9.47 0.01 6.92
CA LEU A 154 8.60 -1.16 6.84
C LEU A 154 9.44 -2.42 6.63
N LEU A 155 9.32 -3.37 7.55
CA LEU A 155 9.85 -4.72 7.37
C LEU A 155 8.89 -5.53 6.47
N GLU A 156 9.39 -6.37 5.57
CA GLU A 156 8.51 -7.23 4.76
C GLU A 156 7.50 -7.99 5.64
N ALA A 157 6.24 -8.07 5.18
CA ALA A 157 5.18 -8.75 5.92
C ALA A 157 5.58 -10.22 6.21
N ASN A 158 5.16 -10.74 7.36
CA ASN A 158 5.43 -12.11 7.82
C ASN A 158 6.90 -12.39 8.20
N LYS A 159 7.79 -11.40 8.17
CA LYS A 159 9.06 -11.49 8.88
C LYS A 159 8.83 -11.05 10.32
N THR A 160 8.97 -11.97 11.27
CA THR A 160 8.82 -11.71 12.70
C THR A 160 10.17 -11.48 13.37
N PRO A 161 10.48 -10.23 13.74
CA PRO A 161 11.56 -9.97 14.66
C PRO A 161 11.06 -9.94 16.10
N ASP A 162 11.86 -10.51 17.01
CA ASP A 162 11.64 -10.37 18.46
C ASP A 162 12.19 -9.02 19.00
N GLN A 163 12.82 -8.22 18.13
CA GLN A 163 13.52 -7.00 18.50
C GLN A 163 12.60 -5.77 18.46
N LYS A 164 12.64 -4.96 19.53
CA LYS A 164 11.88 -3.70 19.63
C LYS A 164 12.54 -2.52 18.89
N CYS A 165 13.84 -2.62 18.67
CA CYS A 165 14.66 -1.61 18.02
C CYS A 165 15.65 -2.27 17.07
N PHE A 166 15.99 -1.56 16.01
CA PHE A 166 17.00 -1.95 15.04
C PHE A 166 17.92 -0.77 14.77
N THR A 167 19.18 -1.06 14.49
CA THR A 167 20.04 -0.13 13.77
C THR A 167 20.04 -0.57 12.31
N LEU A 168 19.74 0.34 11.39
CA LEU A 168 19.79 0.11 9.96
C LEU A 168 21.03 0.76 9.37
N ILE A 169 21.57 0.17 8.32
CA ILE A 169 22.60 0.73 7.45
C ILE A 169 21.90 1.26 6.20
N GLU A 170 22.12 2.53 5.87
CA GLU A 170 21.69 3.15 4.62
C GLU A 170 22.76 2.89 3.55
N LEU A 171 22.40 2.12 2.54
CA LEU A 171 23.28 1.73 1.44
C LEU A 171 22.87 2.46 0.16
N GLU A 172 23.77 3.29 -0.35
CA GLU A 172 23.56 3.97 -1.62
C GLU A 172 23.60 2.97 -2.79
N LYS A 173 22.58 3.04 -3.64
CA LYS A 173 22.48 2.27 -4.88
C LYS A 173 22.30 3.22 -6.05
N LYS A 174 23.25 3.18 -6.99
CA LYS A 174 23.18 3.95 -8.24
C LYS A 174 22.42 3.16 -9.30
N ASP A 175 21.36 3.75 -9.82
CA ASP A 175 20.60 3.24 -10.96
C ASP A 175 20.59 4.29 -12.08
N GLY A 176 21.54 4.18 -12.99
CA GLY A 176 21.85 5.21 -13.98
C GLY A 176 22.21 6.55 -13.31
N ASN A 177 21.43 7.59 -13.61
CA ASN A 177 21.60 8.94 -13.04
C ASN A 177 20.81 9.17 -11.74
N LYS A 178 20.13 8.15 -11.22
CA LYS A 178 19.35 8.26 -9.98
C LYS A 178 20.07 7.56 -8.84
N THR A 179 20.20 8.28 -7.73
CA THR A 179 20.63 7.71 -6.46
C THR A 179 19.40 7.20 -5.72
N THR A 180 19.44 5.92 -5.34
CA THR A 180 18.43 5.27 -4.51
C THR A 180 19.10 4.72 -3.26
N TYR A 181 18.32 4.38 -2.25
CA TYR A 181 18.84 3.86 -0.99
C TYR A 181 18.18 2.53 -0.65
N GLU A 182 18.98 1.59 -0.16
CA GLU A 182 18.54 0.37 0.46
C GLU A 182 18.81 0.45 1.97
N TYR A 183 17.87 -0.04 2.78
CA TYR A 183 17.99 -0.02 4.22
C TYR A 183 18.02 -1.46 4.73
N LEU A 184 19.16 -1.85 5.30
CA LEU A 184 19.38 -3.19 5.84
C LEU A 184 19.63 -3.12 7.33
N GLU A 185 19.19 -4.11 8.07
CA GLU A 185 19.59 -4.28 9.46
C GLU A 185 21.12 -4.35 9.59
N LYS A 186 21.70 -3.55 10.50
CA LYS A 186 23.05 -3.72 11.03
C LYS A 186 23.05 -4.88 12.01
N SER A 187 23.09 -6.10 11.50
CA SER A 187 23.25 -7.27 12.36
C SER A 187 24.68 -7.31 12.92
N PRO A 188 24.88 -7.69 14.20
CA PRO A 188 26.21 -8.03 14.70
C PRO A 188 26.79 -9.19 13.87
N PRO A 189 28.06 -9.58 14.09
CA PRO A 189 28.72 -10.66 13.33
C PRO A 189 28.03 -12.05 13.36
N LEU A 190 26.86 -12.19 14.00
CA LEU A 190 26.08 -13.42 14.08
C LEU A 190 25.36 -13.75 12.76
N GLU A 191 25.33 -15.05 12.46
CA GLU A 191 25.14 -15.73 11.17
C GLU A 191 23.77 -15.58 10.47
N ARG A 192 22.84 -14.75 10.98
CA ARG A 192 21.55 -14.58 10.29
C ARG A 192 21.64 -13.53 9.19
N LYS A 193 20.92 -13.77 8.10
CA LYS A 193 20.78 -12.78 7.02
C LYS A 193 20.13 -11.51 7.58
N PRO A 194 20.69 -10.30 7.32
CA PRO A 194 20.09 -9.07 7.80
C PRO A 194 18.71 -8.87 7.18
N PHE A 195 17.79 -8.31 7.96
CA PHE A 195 16.48 -7.94 7.45
C PHE A 195 16.58 -6.73 6.51
N LYS A 196 15.71 -6.69 5.51
CA LYS A 196 15.57 -5.57 4.58
C LYS A 196 14.34 -4.76 4.92
N PHE A 197 14.48 -3.45 4.85
CA PHE A 197 13.43 -2.48 5.13
C PHE A 197 13.20 -1.58 3.92
N SER A 198 11.97 -1.13 3.74
CA SER A 198 11.64 -0.03 2.82
C SER A 198 11.31 1.23 3.60
N LEU A 199 11.79 2.38 3.11
CA LEU A 199 11.40 3.68 3.63
C LEU A 199 10.08 4.10 2.98
N GLU A 200 9.07 4.35 3.78
CA GLU A 200 7.70 4.65 3.35
C GLU A 200 7.15 5.82 4.17
N ARG A 201 6.21 6.56 3.58
CA ARG A 201 5.41 7.60 4.28
C ARG A 201 3.98 7.15 4.55
N GLU A 202 3.53 6.15 3.81
CA GLU A 202 2.21 5.57 3.90
C GLU A 202 2.35 4.11 4.33
N ILE A 203 1.54 3.68 5.28
CA ILE A 203 1.49 2.29 5.73
C ILE A 203 0.48 1.56 4.84
N LYS A 204 0.99 0.65 4.00
CA LYS A 204 0.21 -0.17 3.07
C LYS A 204 0.22 -1.63 3.51
N ARG A 205 -0.64 -1.99 4.47
CA ARG A 205 -0.67 -3.33 5.09
C ARG A 205 -2.05 -3.93 5.06
N GLN A 206 -2.14 -5.24 4.81
CA GLN A 206 -3.39 -5.98 4.95
C GLN A 206 -3.80 -6.02 6.42
N ILE A 207 -5.07 -5.71 6.68
CA ILE A 207 -5.64 -5.70 8.02
C ILE A 207 -7.00 -6.41 8.13
N GLY A 208 -7.31 -7.32 7.21
CA GLY A 208 -8.61 -8.02 7.20
C GLY A 208 -8.94 -8.66 8.54
N SER A 209 -7.96 -9.30 9.19
CA SER A 209 -8.11 -9.92 10.52
C SER A 209 -7.84 -8.97 11.69
N ALA A 210 -8.10 -7.66 11.53
CA ALA A 210 -7.88 -6.70 12.61
C ALA A 210 -8.78 -7.01 13.80
N LYS A 211 -8.17 -7.00 14.98
CA LYS A 211 -8.87 -7.21 16.25
C LYS A 211 -9.84 -6.07 16.50
N THR A 212 -9.43 -4.84 16.24
CA THR A 212 -10.29 -3.66 16.32
C THR A 212 -10.07 -2.75 15.12
N PHE A 213 -11.15 -2.09 14.70
CA PHE A 213 -11.14 -1.05 13.68
C PHE A 213 -12.21 -0.04 14.07
N GLU A 214 -11.77 1.18 14.37
CA GLU A 214 -12.64 2.25 14.85
C GLU A 214 -12.41 3.49 13.99
N LYS A 215 -13.50 4.19 13.69
CA LYS A 215 -13.48 5.55 13.16
C LYS A 215 -13.68 6.52 14.31
N LEU A 216 -12.79 7.49 14.43
CA LEU A 216 -12.76 8.46 15.52
C LEU A 216 -13.12 9.85 15.01
N ASN A 217 -13.89 10.57 15.81
CA ASN A 217 -14.17 11.99 15.64
C ASN A 217 -13.32 12.81 16.61
N VAL A 218 -13.06 14.07 16.22
CA VAL A 218 -12.38 15.06 17.05
C VAL A 218 -13.40 16.13 17.42
N ASP A 219 -13.58 16.38 18.71
CA ASP A 219 -14.42 17.49 19.17
C ASP A 219 -13.68 18.84 19.05
N VAL A 220 -14.37 19.94 19.37
CA VAL A 220 -13.80 21.30 19.34
C VAL A 220 -12.60 21.46 20.30
N LEU A 221 -12.51 20.62 21.33
CA LEU A 221 -11.45 20.63 22.34
C LEU A 221 -10.29 19.68 21.98
N GLY A 222 -10.37 18.95 20.86
CA GLY A 222 -9.36 17.99 20.43
C GLY A 222 -9.52 16.58 21.03
N ASN A 223 -10.61 16.28 21.74
CA ASN A 223 -10.84 14.96 22.30
C ASN A 223 -11.29 13.99 21.21
N LEU A 224 -10.72 12.78 21.25
CA LEU A 224 -11.09 11.69 20.37
C LEU A 224 -12.23 10.86 20.97
N PHE A 225 -13.25 10.58 20.18
CA PHE A 225 -14.37 9.73 20.57
C PHE A 225 -14.86 8.90 19.38
N ASN A 226 -15.47 7.75 19.65
CA ASN A 226 -16.02 6.88 18.62
C ASN A 226 -17.24 7.52 17.96
N GLU A 227 -17.40 7.31 16.66
CA GLU A 227 -18.69 7.52 16.00
C GLU A 227 -19.68 6.46 16.53
N ASN A 228 -20.75 6.89 17.19
CA ASN A 228 -21.82 6.02 17.71
C ASN A 228 -22.69 5.48 16.58
#